data_AF-A0A496YT00-F1
#
_entry.id   AF-A0A496YT00-F1
#
_cell.length_a   1.000
_cell.length_b   1.000
_cell.length_c   1.000
_cell.angle_alpha   90.00
_cell.angle_beta   90.00
_cell.angle_gamma   90.00
#
_symmetry.space_group_name_H-M   'P 1'
#
loop_
_entity.id
_entity.type
_entity.pdbx_description
1 polymer ?
#
loop_
_entity_poly.entity_id
_entity_poly.type
_entity_poly.pdbx_seq_one_letter_code
_entity_poly.pdbx_strand_id
1 'polypeptide(L)'
;MRGGPAGLTAAIYAARARVKTLVIEKEEVGGEAATTDVIENYPGFPEGINGHALAQRMVEQAKKFGAIVYRGTPTDVQLKKPPRTFTLDGKTVSCNSIIIATGTSPKKLNVPGEEKLKGRGVSYCATCDGPIYANEDIAVIGCGNSGLQEGLFILKFVKSITFVEFLPEIRAEKILLYAKI
;
A
#
# COMPACT_ATOMS: atom_id res chain seq x y z
N MET A 1 10.95 -8.72 0.81
CA MET A 1 10.31 -8.67 -0.52
C MET A 1 9.01 -7.89 -0.39
N ARG A 2 8.95 -6.81 -1.16
CA ARG A 2 8.15 -5.58 -1.09
C ARG A 2 8.64 -4.50 -0.11
N GLY A 3 8.55 -3.26 -0.59
CA GLY A 3 9.04 -2.03 0.01
C GLY A 3 7.92 -1.25 0.71
N GLY A 4 6.94 -1.93 1.29
CA GLY A 4 6.03 -1.31 2.26
C GLY A 4 6.70 -1.07 3.62
N PRO A 5 5.98 -0.51 4.61
CA PRO A 5 6.54 -0.14 5.91
C PRO A 5 7.26 -1.31 6.61
N ALA A 6 6.71 -2.52 6.55
CA ALA A 6 7.33 -3.72 7.12
C ALA A 6 8.68 -4.05 6.46
N GLY A 7 8.73 -4.05 5.12
CA GLY A 7 9.94 -4.36 4.36
C GLY A 7 11.03 -3.29 4.52
N LEU A 8 10.65 -2.01 4.52
CA LEU A 8 11.57 -0.89 4.73
C LEU A 8 12.11 -0.87 6.16
N THR A 9 11.27 -1.13 7.16
CA THR A 9 11.72 -1.24 8.56
C THR A 9 12.72 -2.39 8.72
N ALA A 10 12.41 -3.56 8.17
CA ALA A 10 13.35 -4.69 8.17
C ALA A 10 14.68 -4.32 7.49
N ALA A 11 14.63 -3.56 6.40
CA ALA A 11 15.81 -3.11 5.68
C ALA A 11 16.67 -2.14 6.48
N ILE A 12 16.05 -1.19 7.18
CA ILE A 12 16.73 -0.25 8.09
C ILE A 12 17.49 -1.03 9.16
N TYR A 13 16.83 -2.00 9.81
CA TYR A 13 17.46 -2.78 10.88
C TYR A 13 18.58 -3.68 10.35
N ALA A 14 18.37 -4.40 9.24
CA ALA A 14 19.38 -5.26 8.64
C ALA A 14 20.61 -4.46 8.18
N ALA A 15 20.41 -3.31 7.55
CA ALA A 15 21.48 -2.42 7.10
C ALA A 15 22.27 -1.83 8.28
N ARG A 16 21.59 -1.45 9.37
CA ARG A 16 22.24 -1.02 10.63
C ARG A 16 23.09 -2.11 11.27
N ALA A 17 22.70 -3.37 11.12
CA ALA A 17 23.48 -4.54 11.53
C ALA A 17 24.63 -4.89 10.55
N ARG A 18 24.92 -4.03 9.56
CA ARG A 18 25.92 -4.22 8.50
C ARG A 18 25.68 -5.46 7.63
N VAL A 19 24.44 -5.93 7.54
CA VAL A 19 24.04 -6.97 6.59
C VAL A 19 23.81 -6.33 5.23
N LYS A 20 24.43 -6.87 4.17
CA LYS A 20 24.15 -6.45 2.79
C LYS A 20 22.68 -6.73 2.48
N THR A 21 21.91 -5.67 2.30
CA THR A 21 20.45 -5.72 2.30
C THR A 21 19.89 -5.25 0.97
N LEU A 22 19.05 -6.09 0.36
CA LEU A 22 18.33 -5.81 -0.87
C LEU A 22 16.82 -5.85 -0.60
N VAL A 23 16.16 -4.72 -0.84
CA VAL A 23 14.70 -4.61 -0.89
C VAL A 23 14.28 -4.68 -2.35
N ILE A 24 13.31 -5.52 -2.65
CA ILE A 24 12.78 -5.68 -4.00
C ILE A 24 11.31 -5.28 -3.98
N GLU A 25 10.93 -4.34 -4.82
CA GLU A 25 9.55 -3.89 -5.01
C GLU A 25 9.20 -3.93 -6.50
N LYS A 26 8.01 -4.40 -6.85
CA LYS A 26 7.55 -4.45 -8.25
C LYS A 26 7.04 -3.08 -8.69
N GLU A 27 6.31 -2.42 -7.82
CA GLU A 27 5.57 -1.19 -8.08
C GLU A 27 6.30 0.00 -7.44
N GLU A 28 5.54 1.02 -7.07
CA GLU A 28 6.05 2.12 -6.27
C GLU A 28 6.33 1.67 -4.84
N VAL A 29 7.37 2.24 -4.25
CA VAL A 29 7.81 1.89 -2.90
C VAL A 29 6.89 2.55 -1.88
N GLY A 30 6.48 1.79 -0.87
CA GLY A 30 5.60 2.25 0.21
C GLY A 30 4.37 1.37 0.43
N GLY A 31 4.06 0.48 -0.52
CA GLY A 31 2.90 -0.42 -0.41
C GLY A 31 1.58 0.33 -0.22
N GLU A 32 0.61 -0.28 0.48
CA GLU A 32 -0.70 0.34 0.75
C GLU A 32 -0.61 1.65 1.54
N ALA A 33 0.45 1.85 2.32
CA ALA A 33 0.63 3.14 3.00
C ALA A 33 0.84 4.27 2.00
N ALA A 34 1.50 4.03 0.86
CA ALA A 34 1.76 5.07 -0.14
C ALA A 34 0.50 5.58 -0.83
N THR A 35 -0.57 4.78 -0.89
CA THR A 35 -1.85 5.13 -1.53
C THR A 35 -2.81 5.84 -0.56
N THR A 36 -2.41 6.06 0.69
CA THR A 36 -3.24 6.74 1.69
C THR A 36 -3.01 8.26 1.67
N ASP A 37 -4.09 9.05 1.61
CA ASP A 37 -4.00 10.53 1.57
C ASP A 37 -3.34 11.09 2.83
N VAL A 38 -3.84 10.71 4.00
CA VAL A 38 -3.32 11.14 5.31
C VAL A 38 -3.33 9.96 6.27
N ILE A 39 -2.21 9.75 6.96
CA ILE A 39 -2.05 8.79 8.05
C ILE A 39 -1.89 9.58 9.35
N GLU A 40 -2.87 9.47 10.24
CA GLU A 40 -2.93 10.21 11.53
C GLU A 40 -2.49 9.36 12.72
N ASN A 41 -2.36 8.04 12.52
CA ASN A 41 -2.07 7.07 13.58
C ASN A 41 -0.65 6.49 13.53
N TYR A 42 0.27 7.12 12.80
CA TYR A 42 1.69 6.74 12.80
C TYR A 42 2.47 7.60 13.81
N PRO A 43 3.00 7.03 14.91
CA PRO A 43 3.67 7.81 15.96
C PRO A 43 4.84 8.65 15.45
N GLY A 44 4.97 9.86 15.98
CA GLY A 44 6.00 10.83 15.56
C GLY A 44 5.51 11.87 14.54
N PHE A 45 4.26 11.76 14.09
CA PHE A 45 3.62 12.69 13.17
C PHE A 45 2.32 13.21 13.79
N PRO A 46 2.39 14.17 14.74
CA PRO A 46 1.22 14.64 15.48
C PRO A 46 0.15 15.28 14.59
N GLU A 47 0.55 15.92 13.49
CA GLU A 47 -0.36 16.51 12.49
C GLU A 47 -0.74 15.52 11.37
N GLY A 48 -0.40 14.24 11.55
CA GLY A 48 -0.46 13.24 10.49
C GLY A 48 0.62 13.43 9.41
N ILE A 49 0.63 12.52 8.44
CA ILE A 49 1.55 12.55 7.30
C ILE A 49 0.90 11.94 6.05
N ASN A 50 1.17 12.51 4.89
CA ASN A 50 0.78 11.89 3.62
C ASN A 50 1.48 10.54 3.42
N GLY A 51 0.73 9.55 2.94
CA GLY A 51 1.21 8.18 2.82
C GLY A 51 2.44 8.00 1.94
N HIS A 52 2.44 8.65 0.77
CA HIS A 52 3.61 8.66 -0.12
C HIS A 52 4.80 9.34 0.56
N ALA A 53 4.60 10.47 1.24
CA ALA A 53 5.66 11.15 1.97
C ALA A 53 6.27 10.28 3.09
N LEU A 54 5.44 9.51 3.82
CA LEU A 54 5.92 8.56 4.82
C LEU A 54 6.80 7.48 4.17
N ALA A 55 6.34 6.90 3.06
CA ALA A 55 7.10 5.89 2.32
C ALA A 55 8.47 6.41 1.86
N GLN A 56 8.53 7.63 1.30
CA GLN A 56 9.80 8.24 0.87
C GLN A 56 10.77 8.41 2.05
N ARG A 57 10.29 8.91 3.20
CA ARG A 57 11.13 9.04 4.41
C ARG A 57 11.70 7.70 4.87
N MET A 58 10.90 6.62 4.80
CA MET A 58 11.38 5.28 5.13
C MET A 58 12.44 4.76 4.14
N VAL A 59 12.27 5.05 2.84
CA VAL A 59 13.26 4.71 1.80
C VAL A 59 14.57 5.45 2.02
N GLU A 60 14.51 6.76 2.26
CA GLU A 60 15.68 7.59 2.57
C GLU A 60 16.43 7.05 3.78
N GLN A 61 15.71 6.69 4.85
CA GLN A 61 16.30 6.11 6.04
C GLN A 61 16.96 4.75 5.76
N ALA A 62 16.33 3.88 4.96
CA ALA A 62 16.92 2.59 4.58
C ALA A 62 18.21 2.79 3.75
N LYS A 63 18.17 3.67 2.76
CA LYS A 63 19.33 4.00 1.90
C LYS A 63 20.46 4.63 2.70
N LYS A 64 20.16 5.48 3.68
CA LYS A 64 21.16 6.09 4.59
C LYS A 64 22.04 5.05 5.29
N PHE A 65 21.49 3.88 5.62
CA PHE A 65 22.25 2.79 6.25
C PHE A 65 22.85 1.78 5.26
N GLY A 66 22.66 1.99 3.94
CA GLY A 66 23.24 1.15 2.89
C GLY A 66 22.32 0.04 2.36
N ALA A 67 21.02 0.09 2.65
CA ALA A 67 20.06 -0.80 1.98
C ALA A 67 19.90 -0.40 0.51
N ILE A 68 19.86 -1.37 -0.38
CA ILE A 68 19.58 -1.17 -1.80
C ILE A 68 18.08 -1.41 -2.01
N VAL A 69 17.39 -0.46 -2.61
CA VAL A 69 15.99 -0.62 -3.05
C VAL A 69 15.99 -0.81 -4.55
N TYR A 70 15.54 -1.98 -5.00
CA TYR A 70 15.53 -2.38 -6.39
C TYR A 70 14.10 -2.57 -6.89
N ARG A 71 13.81 -2.02 -8.06
CA ARG A 71 12.51 -2.21 -8.70
C ARG A 71 12.56 -3.44 -9.60
N GLY A 72 11.78 -4.47 -9.29
CA GLY A 72 11.76 -5.71 -10.08
C GLY A 72 10.84 -6.77 -9.50
N THR A 73 10.60 -7.81 -10.31
CA THR A 73 9.84 -9.00 -9.88
C THR A 73 10.76 -10.20 -9.88
N PRO A 74 11.00 -10.84 -8.73
CA PRO A 74 11.81 -12.05 -8.64
C PRO A 74 11.13 -13.22 -9.36
N THR A 75 11.88 -13.92 -10.21
CA THR A 75 11.46 -15.17 -10.87
C THR A 75 12.36 -16.32 -10.43
N ASP A 76 12.00 -17.56 -10.81
CA ASP A 76 12.84 -18.76 -10.60
C ASP A 76 13.35 -18.94 -9.17
N VAL A 77 12.43 -18.79 -8.21
CA VAL A 77 12.77 -18.66 -6.80
C VAL A 77 13.04 -20.04 -6.16
N GLN A 78 14.25 -20.24 -5.65
CA GLN A 78 14.70 -21.45 -4.95
C GLN A 78 14.96 -21.16 -3.46
N LEU A 79 13.98 -21.47 -2.60
CA LEU A 79 14.01 -21.09 -1.18
C LEU A 79 14.37 -22.21 -0.20
N LYS A 80 14.44 -23.46 -0.68
CA LYS A 80 14.48 -24.64 0.19
C LYS A 80 15.78 -24.78 0.99
N LYS A 81 16.92 -24.40 0.42
CA LYS A 81 18.23 -24.52 1.08
C LYS A 81 19.09 -23.27 0.81
N PRO A 82 19.91 -22.83 1.77
CA PRO A 82 20.91 -21.79 1.52
C PRO A 82 22.04 -22.28 0.60
N PRO A 83 22.64 -21.38 -0.21
CA PRO A 83 22.16 -20.03 -0.48
C PRO A 83 20.85 -20.09 -1.27
N ARG A 84 19.87 -19.29 -0.86
CA ARG A 84 18.59 -19.16 -1.56
C ARG A 84 18.82 -18.31 -2.79
N THR A 85 18.26 -18.69 -3.93
CA THR A 85 18.46 -17.98 -5.20
C THR A 85 17.15 -17.56 -5.82
N PHE A 86 17.21 -16.50 -6.62
CA PHE A 86 16.12 -16.04 -7.47
C PHE A 86 16.72 -15.24 -8.63
N THR A 87 15.98 -15.11 -9.72
CA THR A 87 16.37 -14.30 -10.86
C THR A 87 15.76 -12.91 -10.74
N LEU A 88 16.56 -11.87 -10.98
CA LEU A 88 16.13 -10.49 -11.16
C LEU A 88 16.70 -9.99 -12.49
N ASP A 89 15.83 -9.58 -13.41
CA ASP A 89 16.19 -9.03 -14.72
C ASP A 89 17.27 -9.85 -15.45
N GLY A 90 17.06 -11.17 -15.49
CA GLY A 90 17.97 -12.13 -16.13
C GLY A 90 19.23 -12.46 -15.34
N LYS A 91 19.44 -11.89 -14.16
CA LYS A 91 20.60 -12.16 -13.29
C LYS A 91 20.21 -13.00 -12.09
N THR A 92 20.97 -14.05 -11.83
CA THR A 92 20.84 -14.83 -10.60
C THR A 92 21.35 -14.03 -9.40
N VAL A 93 20.48 -13.84 -8.42
CA VAL A 93 20.80 -13.25 -7.13
C VAL A 93 20.74 -14.34 -6.06
N SER A 94 21.68 -14.31 -5.12
CA SER A 94 21.74 -15.27 -4.01
C SER A 94 21.70 -14.54 -2.67
N CYS A 95 21.10 -15.19 -1.67
CA CYS A 95 21.00 -14.66 -0.30
C CYS A 95 20.96 -15.78 0.73
N ASN A 96 21.43 -15.48 1.95
CA ASN A 96 21.39 -16.43 3.07
C ASN A 96 20.05 -16.42 3.81
N SER A 97 19.27 -15.34 3.70
CA SER A 97 18.01 -15.14 4.42
C SER A 97 17.06 -14.30 3.58
N ILE A 98 15.76 -14.52 3.77
CA ILE A 98 14.69 -13.78 3.09
C ILE A 98 13.67 -13.34 4.12
N ILE A 99 13.27 -12.07 4.01
CA ILE A 99 12.13 -11.51 4.74
C ILE A 99 11.00 -11.31 3.74
N ILE A 100 9.87 -11.97 3.97
CA ILE A 100 8.66 -11.84 3.16
C ILE A 100 7.81 -10.73 3.80
N ALA A 101 7.59 -9.65 3.05
CA ALA A 101 6.84 -8.48 3.50
C ALA A 101 5.87 -8.02 2.39
N THR A 102 5.27 -8.98 1.68
CA THR A 102 4.55 -8.79 0.41
C THR A 102 3.17 -8.14 0.56
N GLY A 103 2.79 -7.76 1.77
CA GLY A 103 1.54 -7.05 2.05
C GLY A 103 0.29 -7.86 1.69
N THR A 104 -0.77 -7.12 1.38
CA THR A 104 -2.08 -7.62 0.98
C THR A 104 -2.49 -6.94 -0.32
N SER A 105 -3.60 -7.39 -0.91
CA SER A 105 -4.25 -6.71 -2.04
C SER A 105 -5.72 -6.45 -1.70
N PRO A 106 -6.38 -5.46 -2.34
CA PRO A 106 -7.81 -5.24 -2.18
C PRO A 106 -8.62 -6.51 -2.39
N LYS A 107 -9.64 -6.71 -1.55
CA LYS A 107 -10.59 -7.82 -1.72
C LYS A 107 -11.54 -7.49 -2.86
N LYS A 108 -11.70 -8.42 -3.78
CA LYS A 108 -12.70 -8.33 -4.86
C LYS A 108 -14.07 -8.80 -4.37
N LEU A 109 -15.13 -8.21 -4.90
CA LEU A 109 -16.51 -8.61 -4.67
C LEU A 109 -16.87 -9.90 -5.40
N ASN A 110 -16.17 -10.21 -6.50
CA ASN A 110 -16.41 -11.34 -7.40
C ASN A 110 -17.82 -11.32 -8.00
N VAL A 111 -18.28 -10.14 -8.43
CA VAL A 111 -19.59 -9.95 -9.04
C VAL A 111 -19.49 -9.71 -10.55
N PRO A 112 -20.55 -10.01 -11.33
CA PRO A 112 -20.57 -9.72 -12.75
C PRO A 112 -20.27 -8.25 -13.03
N GLY A 113 -19.33 -7.99 -13.94
CA GLY A 113 -18.95 -6.64 -14.36
C GLY A 113 -17.76 -6.05 -13.63
N GLU A 114 -17.39 -6.52 -12.43
CA GLU A 114 -16.29 -5.96 -11.62
C GLU A 114 -14.96 -5.91 -12.40
N GLU A 115 -14.53 -7.04 -12.96
CA GLU A 115 -13.30 -7.09 -13.76
C GLU A 115 -13.41 -6.35 -15.09
N LYS A 116 -14.59 -6.41 -15.74
CA LYS A 116 -14.82 -5.78 -17.05
C LYS A 116 -14.81 -4.24 -16.96
N LEU A 117 -15.26 -3.70 -15.82
CA LEU A 117 -15.38 -2.28 -15.56
C LEU A 117 -14.19 -1.70 -14.76
N LYS A 118 -13.19 -2.53 -14.42
CA LYS A 118 -11.97 -2.06 -13.77
C LYS A 118 -11.28 -0.98 -14.60
N GLY A 119 -11.04 0.19 -14.00
CA GLY A 119 -10.50 1.37 -14.68
C GLY A 119 -11.49 2.09 -15.61
N ARG A 120 -12.76 1.69 -15.61
CA ARG A 120 -13.86 2.26 -16.42
C ARG A 120 -15.13 2.47 -15.58
N GLY A 121 -14.97 2.78 -14.28
CA GLY A 121 -16.07 2.90 -13.32
C GLY A 121 -15.87 2.08 -12.05
N VAL A 122 -15.02 1.04 -12.08
CA VAL A 122 -14.59 0.30 -10.88
C VAL A 122 -13.16 0.67 -10.54
N SER A 123 -12.96 1.19 -9.33
CA SER A 123 -11.67 1.54 -8.73
C SER A 123 -11.51 0.88 -7.36
N TYR A 124 -10.25 0.69 -6.96
CA TYR A 124 -9.84 0.20 -5.64
C TYR A 124 -8.88 1.17 -4.94
N CYS A 125 -8.72 2.40 -5.46
CA CYS A 125 -7.80 3.40 -4.92
C CYS A 125 -8.35 4.80 -5.21
N ALA A 126 -8.97 5.41 -4.20
CA ALA A 126 -9.54 6.75 -4.31
C ALA A 126 -8.49 7.83 -4.61
N THR A 127 -7.29 7.72 -4.03
CA THR A 127 -6.19 8.68 -4.27
C THR A 127 -5.61 8.60 -5.68
N CYS A 128 -5.71 7.44 -6.31
CA CYS A 128 -5.26 7.22 -7.68
C CYS A 128 -6.26 7.77 -8.70
N ASP A 129 -7.55 7.50 -8.49
CA ASP A 129 -8.59 7.71 -9.51
C ASP A 129 -9.57 8.86 -9.20
N GLY A 130 -9.47 9.50 -8.02
CA GLY A 130 -10.41 10.52 -7.57
C GLY A 130 -10.71 11.63 -8.58
N PRO A 131 -9.70 12.28 -9.19
CA PRO A 131 -9.91 13.31 -10.21
C PRO A 131 -10.65 12.84 -11.47
N ILE A 132 -10.63 11.54 -11.77
CA ILE A 132 -11.27 10.96 -12.95
C ILE A 132 -12.80 11.00 -12.80
N TYR A 133 -13.30 10.93 -11.57
CA TYR A 133 -14.73 10.91 -11.25
C TYR A 133 -15.26 12.27 -10.79
N ALA A 134 -14.61 13.37 -11.19
CA ALA A 134 -15.00 14.71 -10.76
C ALA A 134 -16.46 15.03 -11.12
N ASN A 135 -17.23 15.52 -10.15
CA ASN A 135 -18.67 15.82 -10.25
C ASN A 135 -19.60 14.63 -10.54
N GLU A 136 -19.10 13.39 -10.48
CA GLU A 136 -19.94 12.20 -10.64
C GLU A 136 -20.61 11.79 -9.32
N ASP A 137 -21.70 11.03 -9.43
CA ASP A 137 -22.33 10.35 -8.30
C ASP A 137 -21.73 8.93 -8.18
N ILE A 138 -21.08 8.62 -7.06
CA ILE A 138 -20.35 7.35 -6.88
C ILE A 138 -20.91 6.48 -5.75
N ALA A 139 -20.53 5.21 -5.76
CA ALA A 139 -20.78 4.28 -4.66
C ALA A 139 -19.46 3.76 -4.07
N VAL A 140 -19.39 3.68 -2.74
CA VAL A 140 -18.27 3.06 -2.01
C VAL A 140 -18.79 1.79 -1.33
N ILE A 141 -18.14 0.66 -1.61
CA ILE A 141 -18.55 -0.65 -1.09
C ILE A 141 -17.69 -1.01 0.13
N GLY A 142 -18.35 -1.16 1.28
CA GLY A 142 -17.75 -1.42 2.58
C GLY A 142 -17.53 -0.15 3.40
N CYS A 143 -17.90 -0.19 4.68
CA CYS A 143 -17.75 0.88 5.67
C CYS A 143 -16.72 0.49 6.75
N GLY A 144 -15.60 -0.11 6.35
CA GLY A 144 -14.42 -0.21 7.20
C GLY A 144 -13.62 1.11 7.21
N ASN A 145 -12.45 1.11 7.85
CA ASN A 145 -11.53 2.26 7.82
C ASN A 145 -11.24 2.72 6.39
N SER A 146 -10.83 1.81 5.51
CA SER A 146 -10.53 2.14 4.10
C SER A 146 -11.73 2.77 3.41
N GLY A 147 -12.93 2.19 3.55
CA GLY A 147 -14.14 2.69 2.91
C GLY A 147 -14.47 4.13 3.33
N LEU A 148 -14.51 4.41 4.64
CA LEU A 148 -14.82 5.75 5.12
C LEU A 148 -13.69 6.75 4.84
N GLN A 149 -12.44 6.37 5.06
CA GLN A 149 -11.29 7.26 4.88
C GLN A 149 -11.09 7.62 3.41
N GLU A 150 -11.20 6.65 2.50
CA GLU A 150 -11.16 6.91 1.06
C GLU A 150 -12.40 7.66 0.57
N GLY A 151 -13.57 7.38 1.14
CA GLY A 151 -14.80 8.13 0.89
C GLY A 151 -14.67 9.61 1.24
N LEU A 152 -14.15 9.93 2.43
CA LEU A 152 -13.88 11.31 2.85
C LEU A 152 -12.89 12.01 1.93
N PHE A 153 -11.87 11.30 1.45
CA PHE A 153 -10.93 11.84 0.49
C PHE A 153 -11.59 12.17 -0.85
N ILE A 154 -12.30 11.21 -1.44
CA ILE A 154 -12.83 11.35 -2.80
C ILE A 154 -14.01 12.33 -2.86
N LEU A 155 -14.69 12.58 -1.73
CA LEU A 155 -15.75 13.59 -1.59
C LEU A 155 -15.28 15.00 -1.99
N LYS A 156 -13.98 15.28 -1.94
CA LYS A 156 -13.38 16.53 -2.44
C LYS A 156 -13.55 16.73 -3.95
N PHE A 157 -13.82 15.66 -4.71
CA PHE A 157 -13.89 15.65 -6.17
C PHE A 157 -15.29 15.31 -6.70
N VAL A 158 -15.96 14.35 -6.07
CA VAL A 158 -17.25 13.81 -6.54
C VAL A 158 -18.42 14.66 -6.05
N LYS A 159 -19.58 14.49 -6.68
CA LYS A 159 -20.80 15.21 -6.31
C LYS A 159 -21.50 14.58 -5.11
N SER A 160 -21.59 13.26 -5.07
CA SER A 160 -22.18 12.54 -3.94
C SER A 160 -21.58 11.14 -3.80
N ILE A 161 -21.68 10.60 -2.58
CA ILE A 161 -21.22 9.25 -2.25
C ILE A 161 -22.37 8.48 -1.62
N THR A 162 -22.66 7.31 -2.16
CA THR A 162 -23.51 6.29 -1.52
C THR A 162 -22.64 5.20 -0.92
N PHE A 163 -22.65 5.07 0.41
CA PHE A 163 -21.98 3.97 1.08
C PHE A 163 -22.88 2.73 1.11
N VAL A 164 -22.31 1.57 0.76
CA VAL A 164 -23.00 0.28 0.79
C VAL A 164 -22.28 -0.64 1.76
N GLU A 165 -22.94 -1.03 2.85
CA GLU A 165 -22.40 -1.95 3.86
C GLU A 165 -23.25 -3.22 3.92
N PHE A 166 -22.58 -4.37 3.95
CA PHE A 166 -23.23 -5.69 4.07
C PHE A 166 -23.46 -6.07 5.54
N LEU A 167 -22.61 -5.58 6.43
CA LEU A 167 -22.75 -5.82 7.87
C LEU A 167 -23.86 -4.96 8.48
N PRO A 168 -24.46 -5.41 9.60
CA PRO A 168 -25.48 -4.63 10.30
C PRO A 168 -24.90 -3.39 11.00
N GLU A 169 -23.58 -3.26 11.07
CA GLU A 169 -22.87 -2.18 11.76
C GLU A 169 -21.64 -1.74 10.97
N ILE A 170 -21.29 -0.46 11.13
CA ILE A 170 -20.07 0.12 10.59
C ILE A 170 -18.88 -0.27 11.46
N ARG A 171 -17.79 -0.75 10.84
CA ARG A 171 -16.59 -1.23 11.55
C ARG A 171 -15.40 -0.26 11.55
N ALA A 172 -15.57 0.90 10.92
CA ALA A 172 -14.56 1.94 10.95
C ALA A 172 -14.31 2.47 12.38
N GLU A 173 -13.12 3.02 12.58
CA GLU A 173 -12.76 3.75 13.79
C GLU A 173 -13.74 4.90 14.03
N LYS A 174 -14.11 5.09 15.30
CA LYS A 174 -15.10 6.10 15.68
C LYS A 174 -14.75 7.50 15.20
N ILE A 175 -13.46 7.85 15.15
CA ILE A 175 -13.02 9.17 14.68
C ILE A 175 -13.45 9.46 13.24
N LEU A 176 -13.54 8.43 12.38
CA LEU A 176 -14.00 8.56 10.99
C LEU A 176 -15.51 8.78 10.88
N LEU A 177 -16.29 8.35 11.88
CA LEU A 177 -17.75 8.57 11.92
C LEU A 177 -18.13 9.98 12.35
N TYR A 178 -17.26 10.62 13.14
CA TYR A 178 -17.47 11.97 13.66
C TYR A 178 -16.57 13.00 12.99
N ALA A 179 -15.84 12.62 11.94
CA ALA A 179 -15.07 13.53 11.11
C ALA A 179 -16.03 14.60 10.58
N LYS A 180 -15.87 15.84 11.04
CA LYS A 180 -16.65 16.98 10.56
C LYS A 180 -16.28 17.20 9.11
N ILE A 181 -17.20 16.85 8.21
CA ILE A 181 -17.20 17.26 6.80
C ILE A 181 -17.36 18.79 6.76
#